data_AF-A0A8J3T8D9-F1
#
_entry.id   AF-A0A8J3T8D9-F1
#
_cell.length_a   1.000
_cell.length_b   1.000
_cell.length_c   1.000
_cell.angle_alpha   90.00
_cell.angle_beta   90.00
_cell.angle_gamma   90.00
#
_symmetry.space_group_name_H-M   'P 1'
#
loop_
_entity.id
_entity.type
_entity.pdbx_description
1 polymer ?
#
loop_
_entity_poly.entity_id
_entity_poly.type
_entity_poly.pdbx_seq_one_letter_code
_entity_poly.pdbx_strand_id
1 'polypeptide(L)'
;MAQWLLAMVRDNQEEMTRLRDDPDPERGSAVMDAAFVLAVHQRFAAGHDVRDIGRFVAALREPYPVEKFRQIDAEAEIRAALGEGVNLDGIDVDTRTFIRIMTFWEVVRQESMSDRDVAALLVEAERLAYRPLSDG
;
A
#
# COMPACT_ATOMS: atom_id res chain seq x y z
N MET A 1 -9.13 0.29 -9.95
CA MET A 1 -8.28 0.58 -8.76
C MET A 1 -7.12 1.56 -8.99
N ALA A 2 -6.22 1.39 -9.96
CA ALA A 2 -5.08 2.32 -10.13
C ALA A 2 -5.50 3.80 -10.28
N GLN A 3 -6.55 4.06 -11.07
CA GLN A 3 -7.13 5.39 -11.19
C GLN A 3 -7.72 5.90 -9.87
N TRP A 4 -8.27 5.01 -9.04
CA TRP A 4 -8.80 5.37 -7.72
C TRP A 4 -7.66 5.75 -6.76
N LEU A 5 -6.55 5.02 -6.77
CA LEU A 5 -5.35 5.36 -5.99
C LEU A 5 -4.73 6.69 -6.43
N LEU A 6 -4.69 6.95 -7.73
CA LEU A 6 -4.23 8.24 -8.25
C LEU A 6 -5.18 9.38 -7.86
N ALA A 7 -6.50 9.14 -7.88
CA ALA A 7 -7.49 10.11 -7.41
C ALA A 7 -7.36 10.36 -5.90
N MET A 8 -7.07 9.33 -5.10
CA MET A 8 -6.81 9.44 -3.67
C MET A 8 -5.58 10.28 -3.37
N VAL A 9 -4.47 10.05 -4.08
CA VAL A 9 -3.24 10.86 -3.93
C VAL A 9 -3.48 12.33 -4.29
N ARG A 10 -4.36 12.58 -5.27
CA ARG A 10 -4.74 13.94 -5.70
C ARG A 10 -5.81 14.61 -4.83
N ASP A 11 -6.30 13.92 -3.79
CA ASP A 11 -7.47 14.33 -3.00
C ASP A 11 -8.71 14.67 -3.88
N ASN A 12 -8.86 13.94 -4.99
CA ASN A 12 -9.98 14.13 -5.92
C ASN A 12 -11.16 13.24 -5.50
N GLN A 13 -11.94 13.74 -4.55
CA GLN A 13 -13.10 13.05 -3.96
C GLN A 13 -14.19 12.69 -5.00
N GLU A 14 -14.40 13.53 -6.01
CA GLU A 14 -15.38 13.29 -7.07
C GLU A 14 -14.97 12.09 -7.92
N GLU A 15 -13.70 12.05 -8.34
CA GLU A 15 -13.15 10.95 -9.13
C GLU A 15 -13.06 9.66 -8.32
N MET A 16 -12.70 9.72 -7.03
CA MET A 16 -12.75 8.55 -6.14
C MET A 16 -14.18 8.00 -6.01
N THR A 17 -15.19 8.87 -5.90
CA THR A 17 -16.60 8.45 -5.82
C THR A 17 -17.03 7.80 -7.12
N ARG A 18 -16.64 8.37 -8.28
CA ARG A 18 -16.92 7.81 -9.61
C ARG A 18 -16.30 6.43 -9.82
N LEU A 19 -15.10 6.21 -9.26
CA LEU A 19 -14.32 4.98 -9.44
C LEU A 19 -14.57 3.91 -8.38
N ARG A 20 -15.36 4.21 -7.34
CA ARG A 20 -15.69 3.27 -6.27
C ARG A 20 -16.45 2.04 -6.77
N ASP A 21 -17.21 2.19 -7.86
CA ASP A 21 -18.06 1.15 -8.41
C ASP A 21 -17.34 0.33 -9.51
N ASP A 22 -16.02 0.13 -9.37
CA ASP A 22 -15.21 -0.70 -10.27
C ASP A 22 -15.78 -2.13 -10.34
N PRO A 23 -16.11 -2.66 -11.54
CA PRO A 23 -16.78 -3.95 -11.67
C PRO A 23 -15.91 -5.16 -11.31
N ASP A 24 -14.59 -4.98 -11.07
CA ASP A 24 -13.67 -6.06 -10.76
C ASP A 24 -12.84 -5.78 -9.47
N PRO A 25 -13.38 -6.15 -8.30
CA PRO A 25 -12.74 -5.89 -7.01
C PRO A 25 -11.47 -6.74 -6.78
N GLU A 26 -11.40 -7.94 -7.36
CA GLU A 26 -10.22 -8.82 -7.24
C GLU A 26 -9.03 -8.22 -7.98
N ARG A 27 -9.28 -7.73 -9.20
CA ARG A 27 -8.32 -6.97 -9.99
C ARG A 27 -7.80 -5.75 -9.23
N GLY A 28 -8.70 -5.05 -8.54
CA GLY A 28 -8.33 -3.90 -7.74
C GLY A 28 -7.42 -4.26 -6.56
N SER A 29 -7.75 -5.33 -5.84
CA SER A 29 -6.96 -5.82 -4.71
C SER A 29 -5.52 -6.16 -5.11
N ALA A 30 -5.34 -6.89 -6.22
CA ALA A 30 -4.01 -7.29 -6.70
C ALA A 30 -3.09 -6.10 -7.04
N VAL A 31 -3.65 -5.04 -7.64
CA VAL A 31 -2.90 -3.80 -7.95
C VAL A 31 -2.50 -3.07 -6.67
N MET A 32 -3.41 -2.98 -5.69
CA MET A 32 -3.09 -2.34 -4.41
C MET A 32 -1.98 -3.11 -3.70
N ASP A 33 -2.05 -4.44 -3.67
CA ASP A 33 -1.03 -5.28 -3.05
C ASP A 33 0.35 -5.06 -3.69
N ALA A 34 0.41 -5.05 -5.02
CA ALA A 34 1.65 -4.76 -5.74
C ALA A 34 2.16 -3.33 -5.51
N ALA A 35 1.27 -2.33 -5.50
CA ALA A 35 1.62 -0.93 -5.26
C ALA A 35 2.16 -0.72 -3.83
N PHE A 36 1.54 -1.36 -2.83
CA PHE A 36 2.02 -1.37 -1.46
C PHE A 36 3.43 -1.97 -1.36
N VAL A 37 3.64 -3.15 -1.94
CA VAL A 37 4.96 -3.82 -1.94
C VAL A 37 6.03 -2.93 -2.59
N LEU A 38 5.73 -2.35 -3.76
CA LEU A 38 6.65 -1.43 -4.45
C LEU A 38 6.98 -0.20 -3.60
N ALA A 39 5.98 0.45 -3.01
CA ALA A 39 6.18 1.62 -2.16
C ALA A 39 7.02 1.29 -0.91
N VAL A 40 6.73 0.16 -0.26
CA VAL A 40 7.51 -0.35 0.88
C VAL A 40 8.97 -0.60 0.48
N HIS A 41 9.21 -1.28 -0.64
CA HIS A 41 10.58 -1.52 -1.13
C HIS A 41 11.30 -0.24 -1.51
N GLN A 42 10.61 0.75 -2.08
CA GLN A 42 11.19 2.05 -2.40
C GLN A 42 11.59 2.80 -1.13
N ARG A 43 10.77 2.75 -0.08
CA ARG A 43 10.98 3.48 1.18
C ARG A 43 12.03 2.82 2.09
N PHE A 44 12.03 1.50 2.16
CA PHE A 44 12.84 0.69 3.07
C PHE A 44 13.84 -0.17 2.30
N ALA A 45 14.46 0.37 1.25
CA ALA A 45 15.41 -0.33 0.40
C ALA A 45 16.43 -1.20 1.19
N ALA A 46 16.96 -2.24 0.55
CA ALA A 46 17.75 -3.30 1.17
C ALA A 46 18.73 -2.79 2.26
N GLY A 47 18.52 -3.22 3.51
CA GLY A 47 19.32 -2.81 4.66
C GLY A 47 18.61 -1.90 5.66
N HIS A 48 17.27 -1.83 5.64
CA HIS A 48 16.48 -1.06 6.60
C HIS A 48 16.70 -1.52 8.06
N ASP A 49 16.70 -0.57 8.99
CA ASP A 49 16.60 -0.89 10.42
C ASP A 49 15.12 -1.12 10.77
N VAL A 50 14.81 -2.16 11.54
CA VAL A 50 13.46 -2.41 12.08
C VAL A 50 12.92 -1.18 12.84
N ARG A 51 13.82 -0.39 13.44
CA ARG A 51 13.46 0.88 14.10
C ARG A 51 12.92 1.93 13.13
N ASP A 52 13.31 1.89 11.86
CA ASP A 52 12.80 2.80 10.83
C ASP A 52 11.34 2.50 10.51
N ILE A 53 10.99 1.20 10.44
CA ILE A 53 9.60 0.76 10.28
C ILE A 53 8.77 1.22 11.47
N GLY A 54 9.23 1.00 12.71
CA GLY A 54 8.50 1.43 13.90
C GLY A 54 8.28 2.94 13.95
N ARG A 55 9.26 3.75 13.56
CA ARG A 55 9.11 5.21 13.45
C ARG A 55 8.11 5.62 12.37
N PHE A 56 8.18 4.99 11.20
CA PHE A 56 7.25 5.24 10.12
C PHE A 56 5.80 4.92 10.53
N VAL A 57 5.58 3.73 11.12
CA VAL A 57 4.25 3.30 11.57
C VAL A 57 3.72 4.19 12.69
N ALA A 58 4.59 4.64 13.61
CA ALA A 58 4.18 5.58 14.66
C ALA A 58 3.68 6.91 14.07
N ALA A 59 4.36 7.45 13.06
CA ALA A 59 3.93 8.67 12.36
C ALA A 59 2.64 8.44 11.56
N LEU A 60 2.54 7.31 10.85
CA LEU A 60 1.35 6.95 10.08
C LEU A 60 0.10 6.78 10.96
N ARG A 61 0.28 6.28 12.19
CA ARG A 61 -0.80 6.07 13.17
C ARG A 61 -1.29 7.35 13.83
N GLU A 62 -0.46 8.39 13.96
CA GLU A 62 -0.77 9.62 14.69
C GLU A 62 -2.17 10.22 14.39
N PRO A 63 -2.65 10.29 13.13
CA PRO A 63 -3.97 10.82 12.82
C PRO A 63 -5.15 9.84 13.05
N TYR A 64 -4.91 8.59 13.46
CA TYR A 64 -5.94 7.54 13.56
C TYR A 64 -6.14 6.99 14.98
N PRO A 65 -7.39 6.62 15.36
CA PRO A 65 -7.65 5.90 16.60
C PRO A 65 -6.93 4.54 16.63
N VAL A 66 -6.42 4.15 17.81
CA VAL A 66 -5.63 2.92 18.01
C VAL A 66 -6.44 1.66 17.67
N GLU A 67 -7.76 1.73 17.87
CA GLU A 67 -8.70 0.64 17.61
C GLU A 67 -8.86 0.36 16.10
N LYS A 68 -8.53 1.33 15.24
CA LYS A 68 -8.62 1.20 13.78
C LYS A 68 -7.27 0.95 13.12
N PHE A 69 -6.17 1.27 13.80
CA PHE A 69 -4.83 1.13 13.26
C PHE A 69 -3.87 0.67 14.35
N ARG A 70 -3.74 -0.65 14.50
CA ARG A 70 -2.81 -1.24 15.46
C ARG A 70 -1.41 -1.22 14.86
N GLN A 71 -0.49 -0.61 15.59
CA GLN A 71 0.91 -0.49 15.17
C GLN A 71 1.55 -1.84 14.83
N ILE A 72 1.29 -2.87 15.64
CA ILE A 72 1.88 -4.20 15.42
C ILE A 72 1.42 -4.84 14.10
N ASP A 73 0.17 -4.59 13.69
CA ASP A 73 -0.40 -5.14 12.46
C ASP A 73 0.22 -4.43 11.24
N ALA A 74 0.42 -3.12 11.33
CA ALA A 74 1.08 -2.34 10.29
C ALA A 74 2.57 -2.66 10.13
N GLU A 75 3.30 -2.83 11.24
CA GLU A 75 4.68 -3.29 11.21
C GLU A 75 4.77 -4.70 10.60
N ALA A 76 3.84 -5.59 10.93
CA ALA A 76 3.80 -6.95 10.39
C ALA A 76 3.57 -6.96 8.86
N GLU A 77 2.63 -6.17 8.34
CA GLU A 77 2.40 -6.05 6.89
C GLU A 77 3.64 -5.52 6.15
N ILE A 78 4.29 -4.48 6.67
CA ILE A 78 5.49 -3.90 6.04
C ILE A 78 6.63 -4.92 6.01
N ARG A 79 6.87 -5.61 7.13
CA ARG A 79 7.92 -6.64 7.23
C ARG A 79 7.64 -7.82 6.31
N ALA A 80 6.39 -8.26 6.22
CA ALA A 80 5.98 -9.30 5.28
C ALA A 80 6.20 -8.89 3.82
N ALA A 81 5.89 -7.64 3.45
CA ALA A 81 6.19 -7.12 2.12
C ALA A 81 7.69 -7.08 1.81
N LEU A 82 8.53 -6.87 2.81
CA LEU A 82 10.00 -6.94 2.69
C LEU A 82 10.54 -8.37 2.66
N GLY A 83 9.66 -9.38 2.71
CA GLY A 83 10.02 -10.80 2.66
C GLY A 83 10.44 -11.39 4.00
N GLU A 84 10.27 -10.67 5.10
CA GLU A 84 10.41 -11.26 6.43
C GLU A 84 9.22 -12.20 6.66
N GLY A 85 9.47 -13.49 6.97
CA GLY A 85 8.44 -14.53 7.12
C GLY A 85 7.49 -14.34 8.32
N VAL A 86 6.76 -13.24 8.34
CA VAL A 86 5.82 -12.82 9.38
C VAL A 86 4.46 -13.43 9.12
N ASN A 87 3.83 -13.97 10.16
CA ASN A 87 2.48 -14.50 10.08
C ASN A 87 1.44 -13.36 10.16
N LEU A 88 0.50 -13.33 9.21
CA LEU A 88 -0.57 -12.35 9.10
C LEU A 88 -1.97 -12.94 9.35
N ASP A 89 -2.08 -14.22 9.70
CA ASP A 89 -3.36 -14.96 9.87
C ASP A 89 -4.29 -14.36 10.93
N GLY A 90 -3.78 -13.50 11.81
CA GLY A 90 -4.55 -12.82 12.86
C GLY A 90 -5.11 -11.46 12.47
N ILE A 91 -4.85 -10.97 11.25
CA ILE A 91 -5.27 -9.65 10.77
C ILE A 91 -6.36 -9.85 9.72
N ASP A 92 -7.54 -9.28 9.95
CA ASP A 92 -8.66 -9.38 9.01
C ASP A 92 -8.37 -8.62 7.70
N VAL A 93 -9.03 -9.05 6.61
CA VAL A 93 -8.77 -8.52 5.25
C VAL A 93 -8.99 -7.01 5.17
N ASP A 94 -10.04 -6.48 5.81
CA ASP A 94 -10.35 -5.05 5.75
C ASP A 94 -9.25 -4.23 6.43
N THR A 95 -8.78 -4.68 7.59
CA THR A 95 -7.64 -4.08 8.30
C THR A 95 -6.37 -4.12 7.45
N ARG A 96 -6.07 -5.24 6.79
CA ARG A 96 -4.90 -5.37 5.91
C ARG A 96 -4.98 -4.43 4.73
N THR A 97 -6.12 -4.39 4.04
CA THR A 97 -6.36 -3.47 2.93
C THR A 97 -6.21 -2.02 3.36
N PHE A 98 -6.78 -1.65 4.51
CA PHE A 98 -6.64 -0.30 5.07
C PHE A 98 -5.17 0.05 5.36
N ILE A 99 -4.42 -0.84 6.02
CA ILE A 99 -3.00 -0.64 6.30
C ILE A 99 -2.20 -0.43 5.02
N ARG A 100 -2.46 -1.21 3.97
CA ARG A 100 -1.77 -1.12 2.68
C ARG A 100 -2.03 0.21 1.99
N ILE A 101 -3.30 0.62 1.90
CA ILE A 101 -3.70 1.91 1.33
C ILE A 101 -3.02 3.05 2.09
N MET A 102 -3.08 3.02 3.42
CA MET A 102 -2.52 4.09 4.24
C MET A 102 -1.00 4.15 4.14
N THR A 103 -0.33 3.00 4.15
CA THR A 103 1.13 2.92 3.99
C THR A 103 1.55 3.44 2.62
N PHE A 104 0.88 3.02 1.56
CA PHE A 104 1.13 3.53 0.21
C PHE A 104 0.99 5.05 0.14
N TRP A 105 -0.12 5.59 0.63
CA TRP A 105 -0.36 7.03 0.65
C TRP A 105 0.71 7.79 1.42
N GLU A 106 1.09 7.29 2.60
CA GLU A 106 2.08 7.94 3.45
C GLU A 106 3.49 7.90 2.83
N VAL A 107 3.85 6.82 2.14
CA VAL A 107 5.11 6.77 1.36
C VAL A 107 5.08 7.81 0.25
N VAL A 108 4.02 7.84 -0.57
CA VAL A 108 3.85 8.83 -1.64
C VAL A 108 4.00 10.26 -1.13
N ARG A 109 3.39 10.54 0.02
CA ARG A 109 3.44 11.84 0.69
C ARG A 109 4.83 12.19 1.22
N GLN A 110 5.47 11.29 1.97
CA GLN A 110 6.80 11.53 2.57
C GLN A 110 7.90 11.67 1.52
N GLU A 111 7.83 10.87 0.45
CA GLU A 111 8.82 10.91 -0.64
C GLU A 111 8.53 12.04 -1.65
N SER A 112 7.47 12.83 -1.43
CA SER A 112 7.07 13.95 -2.30
C SER A 112 6.96 13.52 -3.78
N MET A 113 6.41 12.32 -4.00
CA MET A 113 6.28 11.76 -5.34
C MET A 113 5.38 12.63 -6.21
N SER A 114 5.82 12.92 -7.43
CA SER A 114 4.98 13.62 -8.39
C SER A 114 3.86 12.70 -8.91
N ASP A 115 2.81 13.29 -9.47
CA ASP A 115 1.76 12.55 -10.20
C ASP A 115 2.34 11.56 -11.23
N ARG A 116 3.44 11.94 -11.87
CA ARG A 116 4.13 11.10 -12.85
C ARG A 116 4.78 9.89 -12.16
N ASP A 117 5.41 10.08 -11.01
CA ASP A 117 6.06 9.00 -10.26
C ASP A 117 5.02 8.03 -9.70
N VAL A 118 3.90 8.57 -9.19
CA VAL A 118 2.78 7.77 -8.70
C VAL A 118 2.14 6.97 -9.84
N ALA A 119 1.91 7.61 -10.99
CA ALA A 119 1.40 6.91 -12.17
C ALA A 119 2.36 5.82 -12.65
N ALA A 120 3.68 6.08 -12.66
CA ALA A 120 4.68 5.09 -13.04
C ALA A 120 4.71 3.89 -12.08
N LEU A 121 4.63 4.14 -10.77
CA LEU A 121 4.54 3.10 -9.75
C LEU A 121 3.27 2.26 -9.93
N LEU A 122 2.13 2.89 -10.18
CA LEU A 122 0.86 2.19 -10.40
C LEU A 122 0.85 1.36 -11.68
N VAL A 123 1.48 1.83 -12.77
CA VAL A 123 1.66 1.03 -13.99
C VAL A 123 2.53 -0.20 -13.72
N GLU A 124 3.59 -0.05 -12.94
CA GLU A 124 4.43 -1.19 -12.55
C GLU A 124 3.67 -2.16 -11.63
N ALA A 125 2.87 -1.64 -10.70
CA ALA A 125 1.99 -2.45 -9.85
C ALA A 125 0.99 -3.26 -10.67
N GLU A 126 0.35 -2.65 -11.68
CA GLU A 126 -0.52 -3.35 -12.63
C GLU A 126 0.24 -4.43 -13.39
N ARG A 127 1.45 -4.15 -13.86
CA ARG A 127 2.27 -5.13 -14.57
C ARG A 127 2.61 -6.34 -13.70
N LEU A 128 2.90 -6.13 -12.41
CA LEU A 128 3.18 -7.21 -11.46
C LEU A 128 1.91 -8.00 -11.13
N ALA A 129 0.78 -7.32 -10.91
CA ALA A 129 -0.50 -7.94 -10.60
C ALA A 129 -1.01 -8.84 -11.74
N TYR A 130 -0.74 -8.48 -12.99
CA TYR A 130 -1.20 -9.23 -14.17
C TYR A 130 -0.09 -9.95 -14.93
N ARG A 131 1.09 -10.13 -14.32
CA ARG A 131 2.13 -10.95 -14.96
C ARG A 131 1.48 -12.31 -15.26
N PRO A 132 1.37 -12.73 -16.53
CA PRO A 132 0.83 -14.04 -16.84
C PRO A 132 1.70 -15.07 -16.10
N LEU A 133 1.07 -16.05 -15.45
CA LEU A 133 1.73 -17.26 -14.99
C LEU A 133 2.21 -18.04 -16.23
N SER A 134 3.19 -17.50 -16.93
CA SER A 134 3.97 -18.19 -17.93
C SER A 134 5.26 -18.57 -17.21
N ASP A 135 5.43 -19.89 -17.07
CA ASP A 135 6.59 -20.60 -16.50
C ASP A 135 6.48 -20.93 -15.00
N GLY A 136 5.69 -21.99 -14.73
CA GLY A 136 5.77 -22.87 -13.57
C GLY A 136 5.39 -24.28 -13.99
#